data_AF-A0A602CD70-F1
#
_entry.id   AF-A0A602CD70-F1
#
_cell.length_a   1.000
_cell.length_b   1.000
_cell.length_c   1.000
_cell.angle_alpha   90.00
_cell.angle_beta   90.00
_cell.angle_gamma   90.00
#
_symmetry.space_group_name_H-M   'P 1'
#
loop_
_entity.id
_entity.type
_entity.pdbx_description
1 polymer ?
#
loop_
_entity_poly.entity_id
_entity_poly.type
_entity_poly.pdbx_seq_one_letter_code
_entity_poly.pdbx_strand_id
1 'polypeptide(L)' 'MTKQPTIAVGTHCIHTSKWEKRRCRVVAHDGAVVVVKMERGGYIGVPEKSLTPEKQNGDAP' A
#
# COMPACT_ATOMS: atom_id res chain seq x y z
N MET A 1 -14.51 0.24 -16.90
CA MET A 1 -13.77 -0.90 -16.33
C MET A 1 -13.12 -0.47 -15.03
N THR A 2 -13.71 -0.84 -13.91
CA THR A 2 -13.18 -0.58 -12.57
C THR A 2 -11.99 -1.52 -12.34
N LYS A 3 -10.77 -0.99 -12.39
CA LYS A 3 -9.57 -1.75 -12.02
C LYS A 3 -9.67 -2.04 -10.51
N GLN A 4 -9.84 -3.30 -10.15
CA GLN A 4 -9.74 -3.72 -8.76
C GLN A 4 -8.29 -3.53 -8.29
N PRO A 5 -8.06 -3.09 -7.05
CA PRO A 5 -6.72 -3.02 -6.51
C PRO A 5 -6.11 -4.42 -6.45
N THR A 6 -4.91 -4.56 -7.01
CA THR A 6 -4.12 -5.81 -7.08
C THR A 6 -3.43 -6.10 -5.75
N ILE A 7 -3.28 -5.09 -4.88
CA ILE A 7 -2.62 -5.24 -3.58
C ILE A 7 -3.62 -5.80 -2.56
N ALA A 8 -3.26 -6.85 -1.84
CA ALA A 8 -4.15 -7.45 -0.84
C ALA A 8 -4.14 -6.66 0.48
N VAL A 9 -5.27 -6.67 1.21
CA VAL A 9 -5.33 -6.15 2.58
C VAL A 9 -4.33 -6.89 3.46
N GLY A 10 -3.58 -6.16 4.27
CA GLY A 10 -2.51 -6.68 5.10
C GLY A 10 -1.11 -6.62 4.47
N THR A 11 -1.01 -6.35 3.16
CA THR A 11 0.27 -6.22 2.45
C THR A 11 1.06 -5.00 2.96
N HIS A 12 2.36 -5.18 3.18
CA HIS A 12 3.27 -4.08 3.46
C HIS A 12 3.69 -3.42 2.14
N CYS A 13 3.66 -2.10 2.10
CA CYS A 13 3.95 -1.30 0.93
C CYS A 13 4.81 -0.10 1.32
N ILE A 14 5.55 0.43 0.36
CA ILE A 14 6.23 1.71 0.48
C ILE A 14 5.40 2.74 -0.28
N HIS A 15 4.87 3.71 0.46
CA HIS A 15 4.33 4.92 -0.12
C HIS A 15 5.48 5.88 -0.44
N THR A 16 5.70 6.15 -1.72
CA THR A 16 6.74 7.09 -2.17
C THR A 16 6.11 8.46 -2.41
N SER A 17 6.39 9.41 -1.53
CA SER A 17 6.10 10.83 -1.76
C SER A 17 7.32 11.53 -2.36
N LYS A 18 7.14 12.71 -2.96
CA LYS A 18 8.22 13.49 -3.61
C LYS A 18 9.44 13.76 -2.72
N TRP A 19 9.27 13.73 -1.40
CA TRP A 19 10.29 14.08 -0.42
C TRP A 19 10.67 12.93 0.51
N GLU A 20 9.88 11.85 0.56
CA GLU A 20 10.11 10.78 1.52
C GLU A 20 9.43 9.47 1.09
N LYS A 21 10.12 8.34 1.33
CA LYS A 21 9.57 7.00 1.20
C LYS A 21 9.17 6.52 2.59
N ARG A 22 7.89 6.19 2.77
CA ARG A 22 7.37 5.71 4.05
C ARG A 22 6.81 4.31 3.90
N ARG A 23 7.14 3.44 4.85
CA ARG A 23 6.48 2.15 4.99
C ARG A 23 5.04 2.33 5.47
N CYS A 24 4.17 1.53 4.90
CA CYS A 24 2.75 1.51 5.18
C CYS A 24 2.19 0.10 5.00
N ARG A 25 0.99 -0.12 5.52
CA ARG A 25 0.30 -1.40 5.41
C ARG A 25 -1.11 -1.18 4.89
N VAL A 26 -1.53 -1.97 3.91
CA VAL A 26 -2.91 -1.89 3.40
C VAL A 26 -3.88 -2.39 4.46
N VAL A 27 -4.93 -1.60 4.72
CA VAL A 27 -5.97 -1.95 5.71
C VAL A 27 -7.37 -2.05 5.10
N ALA A 28 -7.64 -1.36 3.99
CA ALA A 28 -8.93 -1.43 3.30
C ALA A 28 -8.82 -0.97 1.83
N HIS A 29 -9.84 -1.29 1.04
CA HIS A 29 -10.02 -0.83 -0.34
C HIS A 29 -11.34 -0.10 -0.47
N ASP A 30 -11.31 1.06 -1.12
CA ASP A 30 -12.49 1.86 -1.46
C ASP A 30 -12.45 2.18 -2.96
N GLY A 31 -13.05 1.29 -3.76
CA GLY A 31 -13.02 1.38 -5.22
C GLY A 31 -11.60 1.41 -5.79
N ALA A 32 -11.17 2.58 -6.28
CA ALA A 32 -9.83 2.80 -6.85
C ALA A 32 -8.80 3.33 -5.82
N VAL A 33 -9.23 3.55 -4.58
CA VAL A 33 -8.41 4.05 -3.47
C VAL A 33 -8.05 2.90 -2.55
N VAL A 34 -6.77 2.84 -2.17
CA VAL A 34 -6.25 1.90 -1.18
C VAL A 34 -6.01 2.67 0.11
N VAL A 35 -6.67 2.24 1.18
CA VAL A 35 -6.46 2.81 2.52
C VAL A 35 -5.28 2.10 3.15
N VAL A 36 -4.25 2.86 3.47
CA VAL A 36 -3.02 2.36 4.11
C VAL A 36 -2.82 3.00 5.48
N LYS A 37 -2.30 2.22 6.42
CA LYS A 37 -1.79 2.70 7.70
C LYS A 37 -0.30 2.97 7.56
N MET A 38 0.12 4.22 7.79
CA MET A 38 1.53 4.59 7.82
C MET A 38 2.21 4.06 9.08
N GLU A 39 3.46 3.60 8.97
CA GLU A 39 4.19 3.04 10.12
C GLU A 39 4.44 4.09 11.23
N ARG A 40 4.65 5.36 10.83
CA ARG A 40 4.82 6.52 11.73
C ARG A 40 3.68 7.55 11.61
N GLY A 41 2.47 7.11 11.24
CA GLY A 41 1.37 8.03 11.00
C GLY A 41 0.00 7.40 11.14
N GLY A 42 -1.01 8.14 10.67
CA GLY A 42 -2.39 7.69 10.64
C GLY A 42 -2.73 6.84 9.42
N TYR A 43 -4.03 6.74 9.18
CA TYR A 43 -4.60 6.09 8.01
C TYR A 43 -4.75 7.12 6.90
N ILE A 44 -4.33 6.77 5.68
CA ILE A 44 -4.49 7.63 4.50
C ILE A 44 -5.03 6.82 3.33
N GLY A 45 -5.86 7.44 2.49
CA GLY A 45 -6.28 6.89 1.21
C GLY A 45 -5.35 7.34 0.11
N VAL A 46 -4.75 6.40 -0.62
CA VAL A 46 -3.87 6.68 -1.75
C VAL A 46 -4.22 5.81 -2.94
N PRO A 47 -3.97 6.26 -4.18
CA PRO A 47 -4.19 5.41 -5.34
C PRO A 47 -3.14 4.29 -5.38
N GLU A 48 -3.53 3.10 -5.84
CA GLU A 48 -2.64 1.92 -5.91
C GLU A 48 -1.32 2.22 -6.64
N LYS A 49 -1.36 3.01 -7.71
CA LYS A 49 -0.17 3.42 -8.48
C LYS A 49 0.90 4.17 -7.66
N SER A 50 0.53 4.73 -6.52
CA SER A 50 1.43 5.45 -5.61
C SER A 50 1.97 4.55 -4.49
N LEU A 51 1.57 3.28 -4.48
CA LEU A 51 2.04 2.27 -3.54
C LEU A 51 2.94 1.29 -4.28
N THR A 52 4.08 1.00 -3.66
CA THR A 52 4.96 -0.08 -4.10
C THR A 52 4.84 -1.21 -3.10
N PRO A 53 4.19 -2.35 -3.41
CA PRO A 53 4.14 -3.47 -2.50
C PRO A 53 5.56 -3.97 -2.23
N GLU A 54 5.94 -4.04 -0.95
CA GLU A 54 7.15 -4.77 -0.57
C GLU A 54 6.82 -6.23 -0.83
N LYS A 55 7.44 -6.84 -1.85
CA LYS A 55 7.37 -8.28 -2.03
C LYS A 55 7.74 -8.89 -0.69
N GLN A 56 6.80 -9.64 -0.10
CA GLN A 56 7.07 -10.45 1.06
C GLN A 56 8.15 -11.43 0.60
N ASN A 57 9.41 -11.13 0.92
CA ASN A 57 10.55 -11.96 0.58
C ASN A 57 10.47 -13.18 1.50
N GLY A 58 9.58 -14.10 1.13
CA GLY A 58 9.31 -15.36 1.79
C GLY A 58 9.57 -16.55 0.87
N ASP A 59 10.48 -16.39 -0.09
CA ASP A 59 11.13 -17.52 -0.75
C ASP A 59 12.33 -17.90 0.12
N ALA A 60 12.04 -18.62 1.21
CA ALA A 60 13.02 -19.46 1.88
C ALA A 60 12.68 -20.90 1.45
N PRO A 61 13.58 -21.60 0.74
CA PRO A 61 13.39 -23.02 0.44
C PRO A 61 13.40 -23.88 1.70
#